data_AF-A0A382ZSC0-F1
#
_entry.id   AF-A0A382ZSC0-F1
#
_cell.length_a   1.000
_cell.length_b   1.000
_cell.length_c   1.000
_cell.angle_alpha   90.00
_cell.angle_beta   90.00
_cell.angle_gamma   90.00
#
_symmetry.space_group_name_H-M   'P 1'
#
loop_
_entity.id
_entity.type
_entity.pdbx_description
1 polymer ?
#
loop_
_entity_poly.entity_id
_entity_poly.type
_entity_poly.pdbx_seq_one_letter_code
_entity_poly.pdbx_strand_id
1 'polypeptide(L)'
;MTFLRFQIATSPALHDNSHMRVRLTFAFIFFLTDSVVAQTDGFYSPLQDIEVHRSVCRTMAETYPFAPEACQSALETISNLQDPQLLAELQSSLAVGYARNQDIDQARVLINRALKTSPDYWLVHANHGTIELLAGQFSSAEEAMDRAISLAPQLMADLYLNRSLARRGSGRF
;
A
#
# COMPACT_ATOMS: atom_id res chain seq x y z
N MET A 1 13.20 -52.85 -2.05
CA MET A 1 13.14 -51.83 -3.13
C MET A 1 11.82 -52.01 -3.86
N THR A 2 10.83 -51.23 -3.43
CA THR A 2 9.42 -51.39 -3.81
C THR A 2 9.13 -50.50 -5.03
N PHE A 3 8.94 -51.12 -6.19
CA PHE A 3 8.37 -50.43 -7.36
C PHE A 3 6.84 -50.44 -7.22
N LEU A 4 6.26 -49.31 -6.84
CA LEU A 4 4.80 -49.12 -6.86
C LEU A 4 4.36 -48.81 -8.31
N ARG A 5 3.75 -49.81 -8.94
CA ARG A 5 2.94 -49.68 -10.15
C ARG A 5 1.76 -48.75 -9.85
N PHE A 6 1.68 -47.60 -10.50
CA PHE A 6 0.42 -46.87 -10.61
C PHE A 6 -0.46 -47.56 -11.66
N GLN A 7 -1.55 -48.20 -11.22
CA GLN A 7 -2.60 -48.67 -12.11
C GLN A 7 -3.35 -47.46 -12.67
N ILE A 8 -3.26 -47.27 -13.99
CA ILE A 8 -4.20 -46.41 -14.72
C ILE A 8 -5.48 -47.21 -14.87
N ALA A 9 -6.52 -46.83 -14.12
CA ALA A 9 -7.86 -47.35 -14.35
C ALA A 9 -8.39 -46.80 -15.68
N THR A 10 -8.33 -47.61 -16.73
CA THR A 10 -9.00 -47.36 -18.00
C THR A 10 -10.50 -47.64 -17.84
N SER A 11 -11.32 -46.59 -17.73
CA SER A 11 -12.77 -46.71 -17.93
C SER A 11 -13.09 -46.75 -19.43
N PRO A 12 -13.81 -47.76 -19.94
CA PRO A 12 -14.15 -47.88 -21.35
C PRO A 12 -15.52 -47.23 -21.62
N ALA A 13 -15.52 -46.01 -22.15
CA ALA A 13 -16.69 -45.47 -22.84
C ALA A 13 -16.24 -44.43 -23.90
N LEU A 14 -16.28 -44.86 -25.16
CA LEU A 14 -16.42 -44.03 -26.36
C LEU A 14 -17.52 -42.98 -26.10
N HIS A 15 -17.47 -41.70 -26.51
CA HIS A 15 -17.17 -41.14 -27.83
C HIS A 15 -17.31 -39.61 -27.66
N ASP A 16 -16.25 -38.81 -27.88
CA ASP A 16 -16.24 -37.41 -28.36
C ASP A 16 -14.88 -36.75 -28.04
N ASN A 17 -14.06 -36.56 -29.08
CA ASN A 17 -12.62 -36.27 -29.01
C ASN A 17 -12.27 -34.76 -29.18
N SER A 18 -13.20 -33.86 -28.90
CA SER A 18 -13.00 -32.40 -29.05
C SER A 18 -12.64 -31.68 -27.75
N HIS A 19 -13.07 -32.18 -26.59
CA HIS A 19 -12.85 -31.53 -25.27
C HIS A 19 -11.54 -31.91 -24.56
N MET A 20 -10.90 -33.02 -24.94
CA MET A 20 -9.68 -33.51 -24.28
C MET A 20 -8.42 -32.72 -24.67
N ARG A 21 -8.40 -32.11 -25.87
CA ARG A 21 -7.27 -31.29 -26.33
C ARG A 21 -7.15 -29.97 -25.57
N VAL A 22 -8.27 -29.35 -25.19
CA VAL A 22 -8.29 -28.07 -24.47
C VAL A 22 -7.84 -28.23 -23.01
N ARG A 23 -8.14 -29.36 -22.38
CA ARG A 23 -7.71 -29.65 -20.99
C ARG A 23 -6.21 -29.89 -20.86
N LEU A 24 -5.60 -30.53 -21.85
CA LEU A 24 -4.14 -30.75 -21.87
C LEU A 24 -3.38 -29.44 -22.11
N THR A 25 -3.85 -28.54 -22.98
CA THR A 25 -3.23 -27.22 -23.14
C THR A 25 -3.37 -26.34 -21.90
N PHE A 26 -4.52 -26.35 -21.21
CA PHE A 26 -4.66 -25.59 -19.95
C PHE A 26 -3.76 -26.11 -18.82
N ALA A 27 -3.62 -27.44 -18.68
CA ALA A 27 -2.72 -28.02 -17.69
C ALA A 27 -1.23 -27.73 -18.02
N PHE A 28 -0.86 -27.74 -19.30
CA PHE A 28 0.50 -27.38 -19.73
C PHE A 28 0.80 -25.89 -19.56
N ILE A 29 -0.19 -25.01 -19.80
CA ILE A 29 -0.04 -23.57 -19.54
C ILE A 29 0.14 -23.32 -18.04
N PHE A 30 -0.62 -24.00 -17.18
CA PHE A 30 -0.48 -23.87 -15.71
C PHE A 30 0.90 -24.37 -15.22
N PHE A 31 1.38 -25.49 -15.76
CA PHE A 31 2.71 -26.02 -15.44
C PHE A 31 3.85 -25.15 -15.98
N LEU A 32 3.67 -24.54 -17.15
CA LEU A 32 4.65 -23.62 -17.71
C LEU A 32 4.66 -22.28 -16.96
N THR A 33 3.52 -21.77 -16.48
CA THR A 33 3.50 -20.60 -15.61
C THR A 33 4.15 -20.86 -14.27
N ASP A 34 3.94 -22.03 -13.64
CA ASP A 34 4.65 -22.40 -12.40
C ASP A 34 6.17 -22.50 -12.64
N SER A 35 6.59 -23.03 -13.80
CA SER A 35 8.03 -23.14 -14.13
C SER A 35 8.70 -21.82 -14.53
N VAL A 36 7.94 -20.87 -15.09
CA VAL A 36 8.40 -19.52 -15.42
C VAL A 36 8.47 -18.65 -14.16
N VAL A 37 7.49 -18.78 -13.26
CA VAL A 37 7.51 -18.14 -11.93
C VAL A 37 8.70 -18.66 -11.11
N ALA A 38 8.98 -19.97 -11.14
CA ALA A 38 10.12 -20.56 -10.45
C ALA A 38 11.50 -20.15 -11.02
N GLN A 39 11.57 -19.60 -12.24
CA GLN A 39 12.84 -19.11 -12.82
C GLN A 39 13.07 -17.61 -12.56
N THR A 40 12.09 -16.88 -12.05
CA THR A 40 12.23 -15.46 -11.70
C THR A 40 12.63 -15.22 -10.23
N ASP A 41 12.62 -16.26 -9.40
CA ASP A 41 12.98 -16.19 -7.97
C ASP A 41 14.44 -15.78 -7.70
N GLY A 42 15.30 -15.78 -8.72
CA GLY A 42 16.70 -15.37 -8.63
C GLY A 42 17.00 -13.90 -8.96
N PHE A 43 16.01 -13.12 -9.42
CA PHE A 43 16.20 -11.72 -9.84
C PHE A 43 15.22 -10.72 -9.19
N TYR A 44 14.22 -11.22 -8.44
CA TYR A 44 13.25 -10.40 -7.71
C TYR A 44 13.66 -10.28 -6.23
N SER A 45 14.17 -9.10 -5.86
CA SER A 45 14.47 -8.77 -4.46
C SER A 45 13.23 -8.18 -3.79
N PRO A 46 12.84 -8.61 -2.57
CA PRO A 46 11.77 -7.96 -1.79
C PRO A 46 11.98 -6.45 -1.61
N LEU A 47 13.22 -5.97 -1.72
CA LEU A 47 13.56 -4.54 -1.64
C LEU A 47 13.17 -3.76 -2.91
N GLN A 48 13.19 -4.40 -4.10
CA GLN A 48 12.66 -3.79 -5.33
C GLN A 48 11.12 -3.69 -5.29
N ASP A 49 10.45 -4.66 -4.67
CA ASP A 49 9.01 -4.58 -4.42
C ASP A 49 8.67 -3.42 -3.48
N ILE A 50 9.47 -3.16 -2.45
CA ILE A 50 9.13 -2.15 -1.43
C ILE A 50 9.17 -0.73 -1.95
N GLU A 51 10.18 -0.33 -2.72
CA GLU A 51 10.23 1.02 -3.29
C GLU A 51 9.07 1.25 -4.27
N VAL A 52 8.73 0.22 -5.05
CA VAL A 52 7.57 0.26 -5.96
C VAL A 52 6.27 0.35 -5.17
N HIS A 53 6.04 -0.54 -4.20
CA HIS A 53 4.85 -0.54 -3.36
C HIS A 53 4.71 0.76 -2.56
N ARG A 54 5.81 1.32 -2.06
CA ARG A 54 5.85 2.61 -1.37
C ARG A 54 5.51 3.77 -2.28
N SER A 55 6.15 3.83 -3.45
CA SER A 55 5.88 4.88 -4.44
C SER A 55 4.44 4.83 -4.94
N VAL A 56 3.94 3.62 -5.23
CA VAL A 56 2.56 3.39 -5.64
C VAL A 56 1.59 3.79 -4.53
N CYS A 57 1.81 3.32 -3.29
CA CYS A 57 0.97 3.69 -2.15
C CYS A 57 0.91 5.21 -1.95
N ARG A 58 2.05 5.90 -1.97
CA ARG A 58 2.11 7.36 -1.82
C ARG A 58 1.33 8.06 -2.94
N THR A 59 1.61 7.71 -4.20
CA THR A 59 0.98 8.33 -5.38
C THR A 59 -0.53 8.07 -5.38
N MET A 60 -0.95 6.85 -5.04
CA MET A 60 -2.36 6.48 -5.01
C MET A 60 -3.09 7.19 -3.88
N ALA A 61 -2.51 7.25 -2.67
CA ALA A 61 -3.09 7.96 -1.54
C ALA A 61 -3.27 9.46 -1.81
N GLU A 62 -2.43 10.06 -2.65
CA GLU A 62 -2.56 11.47 -3.03
C GLU A 62 -3.58 11.70 -4.14
N THR A 63 -3.78 10.71 -5.03
CA THR A 63 -4.47 10.93 -6.31
C THR A 63 -5.84 10.25 -6.42
N TYR A 64 -6.01 9.09 -5.79
CA TYR A 64 -7.17 8.22 -6.03
C TYR A 64 -7.89 7.84 -4.72
N PRO A 65 -9.23 7.77 -4.74
CA PRO A 65 -10.00 7.26 -3.61
C PRO A 65 -9.73 5.77 -3.34
N PHE A 66 -9.52 4.92 -4.36
CA PHE A 66 -9.22 3.48 -4.18
C PHE A 66 -7.75 3.17 -3.77
N ALA A 67 -7.17 4.02 -2.93
CA ALA A 67 -5.80 3.87 -2.42
C ALA A 67 -5.55 2.78 -1.34
N PRO A 68 -6.52 2.34 -0.52
CA PRO A 68 -6.21 1.50 0.65
C PRO A 68 -5.59 0.13 0.32
N GLU A 69 -6.05 -0.52 -0.75
CA GLU A 69 -5.65 -1.90 -1.07
C GLU A 69 -4.17 -2.00 -1.43
N ALA A 70 -3.66 -1.06 -2.23
CA ALA A 70 -2.25 -1.02 -2.64
C ALA A 70 -1.32 -0.76 -1.43
N CYS A 71 -1.76 0.10 -0.52
CA CYS A 71 -1.01 0.44 0.69
C CYS A 71 -1.02 -0.68 1.75
N GLN A 72 -2.07 -1.50 1.82
CA GLN A 72 -2.16 -2.63 2.76
C GLN A 72 -1.13 -3.72 2.46
N SER A 73 -0.99 -4.13 1.19
CA SER A 73 0.02 -5.10 0.76
C SER A 73 1.45 -4.64 1.13
N ALA A 74 1.73 -3.35 0.91
CA ALA A 74 3.01 -2.74 1.27
C ALA A 74 3.29 -2.83 2.79
N LEU A 75 2.26 -2.57 3.60
CA LEU A 75 2.36 -2.59 5.06
C LEU A 75 2.70 -3.98 5.61
N GLU A 76 2.05 -5.02 5.07
CA GLU A 76 2.30 -6.42 5.47
C GLU A 76 3.77 -6.79 5.22
N THR A 77 4.30 -6.44 4.05
CA THR A 77 5.68 -6.73 3.66
C THR A 77 6.69 -6.03 4.57
N ILE A 78 6.49 -4.74 4.86
CA ILE A 78 7.46 -3.92 5.62
C ILE A 78 7.39 -4.14 7.13
N SER A 79 6.26 -4.61 7.65
CA SER A 79 6.16 -5.02 9.06
C SER A 79 7.24 -6.05 9.44
N ASN A 80 7.71 -6.85 8.48
CA ASN A 80 8.75 -7.85 8.66
C ASN A 80 10.18 -7.28 8.62
N LEU A 81 10.38 -6.07 8.07
CA LEU A 81 11.71 -5.49 7.82
C LEU A 81 12.20 -4.55 8.92
N GLN A 82 11.37 -4.26 9.92
CA GLN A 82 11.74 -3.52 11.13
C GLN A 82 12.32 -2.12 10.86
N ASP A 83 11.96 -1.46 9.76
CA ASP A 83 12.24 -0.03 9.52
C ASP A 83 11.07 0.80 10.07
N PRO A 84 11.24 1.48 11.23
CA PRO A 84 10.15 2.21 11.86
C PRO A 84 9.72 3.44 11.06
N GLN A 85 10.66 4.11 10.40
CA GLN A 85 10.36 5.35 9.68
C GLN A 85 9.61 5.04 8.38
N LEU A 86 10.02 3.99 7.66
CA LEU A 86 9.31 3.50 6.50
C LEU A 86 7.91 2.96 6.86
N LEU A 87 7.80 2.27 8.00
CA LEU A 87 6.51 1.81 8.51
C LEU A 87 5.58 3.00 8.82
N ALA A 88 6.09 4.02 9.51
CA ALA A 88 5.32 5.24 9.83
C ALA A 88 4.88 5.98 8.56
N GLU A 89 5.75 6.04 7.55
CA GLU A 89 5.42 6.63 6.27
C GLU A 89 4.21 5.96 5.62
N LEU A 90 4.25 4.64 5.46
CA LEU A 90 3.18 3.91 4.80
C LEU A 90 1.88 3.93 5.59
N GLN A 91 1.96 3.85 6.93
CA GLN A 91 0.79 4.03 7.78
C GLN A 91 0.15 5.41 7.54
N SER A 92 0.95 6.46 7.43
CA SER A 92 0.45 7.81 7.18
C SER A 92 -0.09 8.01 5.76
N SER A 93 0.52 7.41 4.73
CA SER A 93 -0.01 7.43 3.37
C SER A 93 -1.33 6.65 3.26
N LEU A 94 -1.40 5.46 3.86
CA LEU A 94 -2.66 4.69 3.94
C LEU A 94 -3.76 5.50 4.63
N ALA A 95 -3.42 6.20 5.72
CA ALA A 95 -4.35 7.07 6.44
C ALA A 95 -4.92 8.18 5.54
N VAL A 96 -4.09 8.82 4.71
CA VAL A 96 -4.55 9.81 3.72
C VAL A 96 -5.52 9.18 2.72
N GLY A 97 -5.23 7.97 2.25
CA GLY A 97 -6.14 7.21 1.39
C GLY A 97 -7.53 6.99 2.01
N TYR A 98 -7.58 6.53 3.27
CA TYR A 98 -8.84 6.41 4.00
C TYR A 98 -9.57 7.74 4.17
N ALA A 99 -8.83 8.82 4.50
CA ALA A 99 -9.44 10.14 4.67
C ALA A 99 -10.08 10.66 3.38
N ARG A 100 -9.46 10.41 2.22
CA ARG A 100 -10.03 10.75 0.91
C ARG A 100 -11.27 9.94 0.56
N ASN A 101 -11.37 8.72 1.08
CA ASN A 101 -12.58 7.90 1.04
C ASN A 101 -13.65 8.30 2.06
N GLN A 102 -13.47 9.43 2.75
CA GLN A 102 -14.33 9.91 3.83
C GLN A 102 -14.38 8.99 5.06
N ASP A 103 -13.50 7.98 5.14
CA ASP A 103 -13.31 7.17 6.33
C ASP A 103 -12.26 7.84 7.25
N ILE A 104 -12.68 8.95 7.85
CA ILE A 104 -11.84 9.75 8.74
C ILE A 104 -11.46 8.98 10.01
N ASP A 105 -12.30 8.05 10.46
CA ASP A 105 -12.05 7.28 11.67
C ASP A 105 -10.88 6.31 11.48
N GLN A 106 -10.84 5.57 10.36
CA GLN A 106 -9.69 4.72 10.05
C GLN A 106 -8.43 5.54 9.79
N ALA A 107 -8.56 6.68 9.11
CA ALA A 107 -7.44 7.59 8.90
C ALA A 107 -6.81 8.03 10.25
N ARG A 108 -7.64 8.40 11.23
CA ARG A 108 -7.17 8.80 12.56
C ARG A 108 -6.52 7.66 13.34
N VAL A 109 -7.02 6.43 13.22
CA VAL A 109 -6.36 5.28 13.85
C VAL A 109 -4.96 5.08 13.29
N LEU A 110 -4.81 5.13 11.96
CA LEU A 110 -3.54 4.89 11.29
C LEU A 110 -2.54 6.01 11.49
N ILE A 111 -2.97 7.29 11.42
CA ILE A 111 -2.06 8.41 11.63
C ILE A 111 -1.56 8.46 13.07
N ASN A 112 -2.39 8.10 14.05
CA ASN A 112 -1.97 7.98 15.45
C ASN A 112 -0.95 6.85 15.67
N ARG A 113 -1.03 5.77 14.89
CA ARG A 113 0.01 4.72 14.90
C ARG A 113 1.30 5.25 14.29
N ALA A 114 1.23 5.92 13.14
CA ALA A 114 2.40 6.52 12.49
C ALA A 114 3.13 7.52 13.40
N LEU A 115 2.38 8.39 14.10
CA LEU A 115 2.92 9.35 15.06
C LEU A 115 3.59 8.68 16.26
N LYS A 116 3.10 7.52 16.71
CA LYS A 116 3.75 6.73 17.78
C LYS A 116 5.02 6.06 17.28
N THR A 117 5.03 5.57 16.05
CA THR A 117 6.17 4.89 15.44
C THR A 117 7.31 5.85 15.12
N SER A 118 7.01 7.05 14.63
CA SER A 118 8.03 8.07 14.31
C SER A 118 7.51 9.48 14.62
N PRO A 119 7.57 9.90 15.89
CA PRO A 119 6.97 11.16 16.36
C PRO A 119 7.63 12.41 15.78
N ASP A 120 8.88 12.35 15.37
CA ASP A 120 9.63 13.49 14.81
C ASP A 120 9.80 13.41 13.30
N TYR A 121 9.06 12.52 12.62
CA TYR A 121 9.10 12.44 11.17
C TYR A 121 8.15 13.46 10.54
N TRP A 122 8.73 14.46 9.86
CA TRP A 122 7.98 15.59 9.27
C TRP A 122 6.82 15.15 8.37
N LEU A 123 7.01 14.08 7.59
CA LEU A 123 6.01 13.60 6.63
C LEU A 123 4.75 13.07 7.31
N VAL A 124 4.90 12.47 8.49
CA VAL A 124 3.75 11.99 9.29
C VAL A 124 2.91 13.18 9.76
N HIS A 125 3.54 14.27 10.22
CA HIS A 125 2.84 15.49 10.60
C HIS A 125 2.16 16.16 9.40
N ALA A 126 2.81 16.17 8.24
CA ALA A 126 2.24 16.69 6.99
C ALA A 126 0.98 15.90 6.57
N ASN A 127 1.04 14.57 6.64
CA ASN A 127 -0.09 13.70 6.35
C ASN A 127 -1.20 13.85 7.40
N HIS A 128 -0.85 14.04 8.67
CA HIS A 128 -1.82 14.35 9.73
C HIS A 128 -2.58 15.65 9.45
N GLY A 129 -1.87 16.73 9.10
CA GLY A 129 -2.54 17.98 8.74
C GLY A 129 -3.42 17.87 7.50
N THR A 130 -3.02 17.04 6.51
CA THR A 130 -3.85 16.74 5.33
C THR A 130 -5.14 16.01 5.73
N ILE A 131 -5.06 15.02 6.62
CA ILE A 131 -6.24 14.30 7.13
C ILE A 131 -7.18 15.24 7.87
N GLU A 132 -6.64 16.11 8.73
CA GLU A 132 -7.46 17.06 9.48
C GLU A 132 -8.06 18.17 8.59
N LEU A 133 -7.40 18.57 7.49
CA LEU A 133 -7.98 19.40 6.44
C LEU A 133 -9.20 18.72 5.80
N LEU A 134 -9.06 17.45 5.42
CA LEU A 134 -10.16 16.66 4.83
C LEU A 134 -11.32 16.47 5.82
N ALA A 135 -11.02 16.38 7.13
CA ALA A 135 -11.99 16.31 8.21
C ALA A 135 -12.59 17.67 8.62
N GLY A 136 -12.17 18.78 7.98
CA GLY A 136 -12.61 20.14 8.31
C GLY A 136 -12.11 20.69 9.66
N GLN A 137 -11.13 20.03 10.29
CA GLN A 137 -10.55 20.44 11.57
C GLN A 137 -9.37 21.40 11.36
N PHE A 138 -9.70 22.59 10.90
CA PHE A 138 -8.71 23.55 10.40
C PHE A 138 -7.65 23.96 11.44
N SER A 139 -8.00 24.11 12.72
CA SER A 139 -7.01 24.44 13.76
C SER A 139 -6.00 23.30 13.97
N SER A 140 -6.47 22.06 14.06
CA SER A 140 -5.61 20.88 14.19
C SER A 140 -4.71 20.71 12.96
N ALA A 141 -5.25 20.97 11.77
CA ALA A 141 -4.47 20.96 10.54
C ALA A 141 -3.36 22.01 10.53
N GLU A 142 -3.63 23.24 10.99
CA GLU A 142 -2.61 24.29 11.10
C GLU A 142 -1.48 23.86 12.04
N GLU A 143 -1.81 23.34 13.23
CA GLU A 143 -0.84 22.86 14.22
C GLU A 143 0.03 21.72 13.66
N ALA A 144 -0.57 20.75 12.99
CA ALA A 144 0.15 19.65 12.37
C ALA A 144 1.10 20.14 11.26
N MET A 145 0.67 21.09 10.44
CA MET A 145 1.52 21.69 9.40
C MET A 145 2.66 22.52 10.01
N ASP A 146 2.41 23.26 11.10
CA ASP A 146 3.46 23.97 11.84
C ASP A 146 4.52 23.02 12.38
N ARG A 147 4.10 21.87 12.93
CA ARG A 147 5.04 20.82 13.37
C ARG A 147 5.85 20.26 12.20
N ALA A 148 5.21 19.93 11.08
CA ALA A 148 5.90 19.44 9.88
C ALA A 148 6.96 20.43 9.38
N ILE A 149 6.60 21.72 9.28
CA ILE A 149 7.52 22.79 8.85
C ILE A 149 8.68 22.95 9.85
N SER A 150 8.42 22.87 11.16
CA SER A 150 9.49 22.99 12.17
C SER A 150 10.51 21.86 12.10
N LEU A 151 10.08 20.65 11.73
CA LEU A 151 10.92 19.46 11.62
C LEU A 151 11.71 19.41 10.31
N ALA A 152 11.17 19.99 9.24
CA ALA A 152 11.81 20.05 7.93
C ALA A 152 11.65 21.43 7.26
N PRO A 153 12.31 22.49 7.80
CA PRO A 153 12.09 23.87 7.36
C PRO A 153 12.54 24.16 5.92
N GLN A 154 13.29 23.25 5.32
CA GLN A 154 13.90 23.40 4.00
C GLN A 154 13.12 22.65 2.89
N LEU A 155 11.97 22.05 3.22
CA LEU A 155 11.18 21.19 2.32
C LEU A 155 9.76 21.75 2.04
N MET A 156 9.33 21.52 0.79
CA MET A 156 7.98 21.53 0.20
C MET A 156 7.10 22.79 0.32
N ALA A 157 6.85 23.46 -0.81
CA ALA A 157 5.83 24.50 -0.98
C ALA A 157 4.42 24.04 -0.57
N ASP A 158 4.14 22.74 -0.68
CA ASP A 158 2.85 22.13 -0.36
C ASP A 158 2.49 22.25 1.12
N LEU A 159 3.47 22.23 2.04
CA LEU A 159 3.22 22.41 3.48
C LEU A 159 2.69 23.82 3.76
N TYR A 160 3.30 24.83 3.16
CA TYR A 160 2.87 26.22 3.29
C TYR A 160 1.51 26.46 2.63
N LEU A 161 1.24 25.82 1.49
CA LEU A 161 -0.06 25.84 0.84
C LEU A 161 -1.14 25.25 1.75
N ASN A 162 -0.93 24.04 2.27
CA ASN A 162 -1.90 23.34 3.12
C ASN A 162 -2.12 24.08 4.44
N ARG A 163 -1.08 24.65 5.04
CA ARG A 163 -1.21 25.53 6.20
C ARG A 163 -2.04 26.78 5.87
N SER A 164 -1.83 27.38 4.72
CA SER A 164 -2.62 28.55 4.28
C SER A 164 -4.10 28.18 4.06
N LEU A 165 -4.38 26.99 3.52
CA LEU A 165 -5.73 26.46 3.41
C LEU A 165 -6.37 26.26 4.80
N ALA A 166 -5.61 25.73 5.77
CA ALA A 166 -6.08 25.57 7.15
C ALA A 166 -6.42 26.93 7.79
N ARG A 167 -5.56 27.94 7.61
CA ARG A 167 -5.82 29.31 8.09
C ARG A 167 -7.08 29.91 7.48
N ARG A 168 -7.23 29.81 6.16
CA ARG A 168 -8.42 30.28 5.46
C ARG A 168 -9.69 29.59 5.96
N GLY A 169 -9.65 28.27 6.17
CA GLY A 169 -10.77 27.51 6.71
C GLY A 169 -11.15 27.89 8.15
N SER A 170 -10.17 28.30 8.96
CA SER A 170 -10.39 28.79 10.33
C SER A 170 -10.67 30.30 10.43
N GLY A 171 -10.73 31.02 9.31
CA GLY A 171 -10.96 32.47 9.27
C GLY A 171 -9.77 33.32 9.73
N ARG A 172 -8.57 32.74 9.77
CA ARG A 172 -7.31 33.43 10.10
C ARG A 172 -6.61 33.81 8.79
N PHE A 173 -6.15 35.04 8.66
CA PHE A 173 -5.47 35.57 7.47
C PHE A 173 -3.99 35.81 7.77
#